data_AF-A0A847K1B1-F1
#
_entry.id   AF-A0A847K1B1-F1
#
_cell.length_a   1.000
_cell.length_b   1.000
_cell.length_c   1.000
_cell.angle_alpha   90.00
_cell.angle_beta   90.00
_cell.angle_gamma   90.00
#
_symmetry.space_group_name_H-M   'P 1'
#
loop_
_entity.id
_entity.type
_entity.pdbx_description
1 polymer ?
#
loop_
_entity_poly.entity_id
_entity_poly.type
_entity_poly.pdbx_seq_one_letter_code
_entity_poly.pdbx_strand_id
1 'polypeptide(L)'
;MKRRIIVVVTFLAGLYYVLEFMLPPRIGGAPDADGVEAATVVQARGERQEASGDRYIAYTAIRTDRRPVILRVAEDGSGPRLPIVTSHFARHDDYRGARAPQFVPPDRMYYIGLGWDDRTPRVCLARLRDGRWRPEPRAVLGDGKPGEPDSSGIGWASVVNDPNADPPWRMWYVGLQGDRGTVCYAESPDGLRWTKRGAVGLQNLNGWTADCVNAIPTAEGTVLWTLVHDASGARRITTALLRYDGMTVNGVWTDPVKLDLPDGASLKEIRIGWDRPGLLALATLADSDGRTRVASMRPPLQFPETRLTMVNPSLIVPGPKPASTILSDVRMQVDDILVVIGAFAVGLGLIGLARVHGKRVFALQKGWTESIAFFAAAIAMASFTVYARTHPDARTWATRGYDLMFYGLFQPLGSSMFSLLACYLVSAAYRAFRVRSFEGGLLAASALLIMLGQVPIGNWLTQNLPPFLQIPKIMAWVLFVNNNAVVRAVNFGIFVGALATALRVWLSMDRAAMRSVE
;
A
#
# COMPACT_ATOMS: atom_id res chain seq x y z
N MET A 1 -10.20 -2.97 -48.05
CA MET A 1 -10.85 -2.60 -46.77
C MET A 1 -10.07 -3.07 -45.55
N LYS A 2 -9.82 -4.39 -45.37
CA LYS A 2 -9.07 -4.98 -44.23
C LYS A 2 -7.75 -4.27 -43.88
N ARG A 3 -6.94 -3.92 -44.89
CA ARG A 3 -5.66 -3.23 -44.71
C ARG A 3 -5.79 -1.84 -44.10
N ARG A 4 -6.77 -1.04 -44.54
CA ARG A 4 -7.00 0.32 -44.00
C ARG A 4 -7.45 0.24 -42.54
N ILE A 5 -8.24 -0.78 -42.20
CA ILE A 5 -8.69 -1.02 -40.83
C ILE A 5 -7.50 -1.37 -39.92
N ILE A 6 -6.65 -2.32 -40.31
CA ILE A 6 -5.46 -2.71 -39.52
C ILE A 6 -4.57 -1.48 -39.27
N VAL A 7 -4.29 -0.72 -40.32
CA VAL A 7 -3.47 0.49 -40.25
C VAL A 7 -4.03 1.51 -39.25
N VAL A 8 -5.34 1.82 -39.34
CA VAL A 8 -6.00 2.78 -38.45
C VAL A 8 -5.98 2.27 -37.01
N VAL A 9 -6.27 1.00 -36.78
CA VAL A 9 -6.27 0.39 -35.45
C VAL A 9 -4.86 0.42 -34.83
N THR A 10 -3.82 0.07 -35.58
CA THR A 10 -2.43 0.08 -35.08
C THR A 10 -1.96 1.50 -34.75
N PHE A 11 -2.34 2.49 -35.57
CA PHE A 11 -2.02 3.90 -35.29
C PHE A 11 -2.74 4.41 -34.04
N LEU A 12 -4.04 4.17 -33.92
CA LEU A 12 -4.81 4.57 -32.74
C LEU A 12 -4.31 3.90 -31.46
N ALA A 13 -3.93 2.62 -31.53
CA ALA A 13 -3.32 1.92 -30.40
C ALA A 13 -1.98 2.53 -29.99
N GLY A 14 -1.08 2.79 -30.94
CA GLY A 14 0.21 3.43 -30.67
C GLY A 14 0.07 4.84 -30.09
N LEU A 15 -0.86 5.63 -30.64
CA LEU A 15 -1.17 6.98 -30.16
C LEU A 15 -1.74 6.96 -28.74
N TYR A 16 -2.64 6.03 -28.45
CA TYR A 16 -3.24 5.87 -27.13
C TYR A 16 -2.18 5.67 -26.03
N TYR A 17 -1.22 4.75 -26.21
CA TYR A 17 -0.17 4.51 -25.20
C TYR A 17 0.73 5.71 -24.95
N VAL A 18 1.08 6.45 -26.01
CA VAL A 18 1.88 7.67 -25.89
C VAL A 18 1.10 8.74 -25.14
N LEU A 19 -0.18 8.91 -25.45
CA LEU A 19 -1.04 9.89 -24.78
C LEU A 19 -1.32 9.51 -23.32
N GLU A 20 -1.54 8.23 -23.01
CA GLU A 20 -1.72 7.75 -21.64
C GLU A 20 -0.46 7.99 -20.78
N PHE A 21 0.73 7.85 -21.38
CA PHE A 21 1.97 8.15 -20.68
C PHE A 21 2.16 9.65 -20.40
N MET A 22 1.75 10.51 -21.34
CA MET A 22 1.99 11.95 -21.28
C MET A 22 0.93 12.72 -20.50
N LEU A 23 -0.33 12.31 -20.61
CA LEU A 23 -1.45 13.03 -20.02
C LEU A 23 -1.80 12.42 -18.65
N PRO A 24 -1.98 13.25 -17.61
CA PRO A 24 -2.47 12.75 -16.35
C PRO A 24 -3.90 12.22 -16.54
N PRO A 25 -4.27 11.13 -15.85
CA PRO A 25 -5.60 10.53 -15.99
C PRO A 25 -6.73 11.48 -15.58
N ARG A 26 -6.42 12.48 -14.75
CA ARG A 26 -7.35 13.41 -14.12
C ARG A 26 -6.75 14.81 -14.13
N ILE A 27 -7.54 15.83 -14.45
CA ILE A 27 -7.12 17.24 -14.48
C ILE A 27 -7.95 18.05 -13.49
N GLY A 28 -7.28 18.92 -12.72
CA GLY A 28 -7.92 19.77 -11.71
C GLY A 28 -8.36 18.99 -10.46
N GLY A 29 -9.44 19.46 -9.83
CA GLY A 29 -9.99 18.88 -8.60
C GLY A 29 -9.26 19.31 -7.32
N ALA A 30 -9.94 19.14 -6.19
CA ALA A 30 -9.34 19.38 -4.90
C ALA A 30 -8.35 18.27 -4.52
N PRO A 31 -7.34 18.57 -3.69
CA PRO A 31 -6.37 17.57 -3.23
C PRO A 31 -7.00 16.44 -2.40
N ASP A 32 -8.22 16.61 -1.90
CA ASP A 32 -9.00 15.65 -1.12
C ASP A 32 -10.28 15.18 -1.82
N ALA A 33 -10.35 15.34 -3.16
CA ALA A 33 -11.52 15.06 -3.96
C ALA A 33 -12.06 13.63 -3.88
N ASP A 34 -11.21 12.64 -3.58
CA ASP A 34 -11.62 11.24 -3.48
C ASP A 34 -12.09 10.87 -2.07
N GLY A 35 -11.85 11.71 -1.06
CA GLY A 35 -12.30 11.49 0.30
C GLY A 35 -11.42 12.21 1.34
N VAL A 36 -11.96 12.33 2.55
CA VAL A 36 -11.25 12.85 3.73
C VAL A 36 -11.34 11.86 4.88
N GLU A 37 -10.27 11.74 5.68
CA GLU A 37 -10.23 10.81 6.81
C GLU A 37 -9.31 11.31 7.95
N ALA A 38 -9.39 10.63 9.10
CA ALA A 38 -8.60 10.83 10.31
C ALA A 38 -8.30 12.29 10.69
N ALA A 39 -9.32 13.12 10.89
CA ALA A 39 -9.13 14.52 11.26
C ALA A 39 -8.71 14.73 12.73
N THR A 40 -7.96 15.79 12.99
CA THR A 40 -7.51 16.24 14.32
C THR A 40 -7.52 17.76 14.40
N VAL A 41 -7.87 18.32 15.55
CA VAL A 41 -7.77 19.77 15.77
C VAL A 41 -6.33 20.13 16.13
N VAL A 42 -5.83 21.18 15.52
CA VAL A 42 -4.49 21.72 15.76
C VAL A 42 -4.59 23.16 16.24
N GLN A 43 -3.88 23.47 17.31
CA GLN A 43 -3.76 24.83 17.82
C GLN A 43 -2.38 25.39 17.44
N ALA A 44 -2.32 26.32 16.49
CA ALA A 44 -1.05 26.98 16.15
C ALA A 44 -0.65 27.96 17.27
N ARG A 45 0.60 27.85 17.75
CA ARG A 45 1.21 28.93 18.54
C ARG A 45 1.93 29.86 17.56
N GLY A 46 1.37 31.04 17.31
CA GLY A 46 2.02 32.07 16.51
C GLY A 46 3.15 32.76 17.29
N GLU A 47 4.31 32.99 16.64
CA GLU A 47 5.39 33.82 17.18
C GLU A 47 5.21 35.32 16.87
N ARG A 48 4.16 35.72 16.15
CA ARG A 48 3.84 37.13 15.95
C ARG A 48 2.43 37.47 16.41
N GLN A 49 2.41 38.52 17.20
CA GLN A 49 1.29 39.20 17.80
C GLN A 49 0.46 39.91 16.72
N GLU A 50 -0.28 39.15 15.92
CA GLU A 50 -1.36 39.66 15.06
C GLU A 50 -2.53 38.65 15.09
N ALA A 51 -3.65 39.14 15.66
CA ALA A 51 -5.02 38.62 15.64
C ALA A 51 -5.25 37.10 15.81
N SER A 52 -5.71 36.69 17.00
CA SER A 52 -6.37 35.40 17.33
C SER A 52 -5.64 34.12 16.89
N GLY A 53 -5.25 33.27 17.85
CA GLY A 53 -4.61 31.98 17.57
C GLY A 53 -5.38 31.14 16.54
N ASP A 54 -4.80 30.99 15.34
CA ASP A 54 -5.36 30.21 14.23
C ASP A 54 -5.41 28.72 14.60
N ARG A 55 -6.56 28.31 15.14
CA ARG A 55 -6.95 26.90 15.20
C ARG A 55 -7.34 26.45 13.80
N TYR A 56 -6.94 25.24 13.44
CA TYR A 56 -7.28 24.65 12.16
C TYR A 56 -7.45 23.14 12.34
N ILE A 57 -8.10 22.49 11.38
CA ILE A 57 -8.22 21.04 11.36
C ILE A 57 -7.17 20.49 10.42
N ALA A 58 -6.35 19.57 10.91
CA ALA A 58 -5.50 18.73 10.09
C ALA A 58 -6.22 17.40 9.81
N TYR A 59 -6.18 16.93 8.57
CA TYR A 59 -6.84 15.70 8.16
C TYR A 59 -6.08 15.02 7.04
N THR A 60 -6.41 13.76 6.78
CA THR A 60 -5.84 12.99 5.67
C THR A 60 -6.72 13.15 4.45
N ALA A 61 -6.13 13.61 3.34
CA ALA A 61 -6.78 13.64 2.05
C ALA A 61 -6.54 12.31 1.32
N ILE A 62 -7.62 11.61 1.01
CA ILE A 62 -7.59 10.38 0.22
C ILE A 62 -7.49 10.76 -1.25
N ARG A 63 -6.63 10.04 -1.97
CA ARG A 63 -6.45 10.14 -3.41
C ARG A 63 -6.34 8.76 -4.00
N THR A 64 -7.29 8.36 -4.82
CA THR A 64 -7.23 7.04 -5.49
C THR A 64 -6.12 7.01 -6.54
N ASP A 65 -5.80 8.17 -7.12
CA ASP A 65 -4.80 8.34 -8.18
C ASP A 65 -3.39 8.65 -7.67
N ARG A 66 -3.25 9.11 -6.43
CA ARG A 66 -1.99 9.52 -5.83
C ARG A 66 -1.87 9.01 -4.40
N ARG A 67 -0.88 9.53 -3.69
CA ARG A 67 -0.56 9.15 -2.33
C ARG A 67 -1.40 9.99 -1.37
N PRO A 68 -1.87 9.43 -0.25
CA PRO A 68 -2.53 10.21 0.78
C PRO A 68 -1.58 11.26 1.35
N VAL A 69 -2.12 12.42 1.67
CA VAL A 69 -1.37 13.57 2.19
C VAL A 69 -2.12 14.20 3.35
N ILE A 70 -1.39 14.81 4.28
CA ILE A 70 -2.01 15.54 5.39
C ILE A 70 -2.20 16.99 4.96
N LEU A 71 -3.45 17.45 5.00
CA LEU A 71 -3.86 18.81 4.70
C LEU A 71 -4.33 19.52 5.96
N ARG A 72 -4.35 20.85 5.92
CA ARG A 72 -5.07 21.71 6.86
C ARG A 72 -6.16 22.50 6.16
N VAL A 73 -7.20 22.78 6.92
CA VAL A 73 -8.32 23.67 6.57
C VAL A 73 -8.72 24.47 7.82
N ALA A 74 -9.39 25.62 7.67
CA ALA A 74 -9.87 26.39 8.81
C ALA A 74 -10.73 25.52 9.75
N GLU A 75 -10.84 25.91 11.02
CA GLU A 75 -11.54 25.10 12.04
C GLU A 75 -13.03 24.87 11.72
N ASP A 76 -13.68 25.80 11.03
CA ASP A 76 -15.04 25.65 10.53
C ASP A 76 -15.15 24.74 9.29
N GLY A 77 -14.03 24.22 8.79
CA GLY A 77 -13.91 23.41 7.59
C GLY A 77 -13.90 24.21 6.28
N SER A 78 -13.86 25.55 6.35
CA SER A 78 -13.89 26.43 5.19
C SER A 78 -12.50 26.84 4.69
N GLY A 79 -12.45 27.47 3.53
CA GLY A 79 -11.23 28.05 2.97
C GLY A 79 -10.31 27.06 2.24
N PRO A 80 -9.06 27.48 1.97
CA PRO A 80 -8.14 26.72 1.14
C PRO A 80 -7.56 25.51 1.88
N ARG A 81 -7.44 24.39 1.15
CA ARG A 81 -6.85 23.15 1.65
C ARG A 81 -5.35 23.19 1.42
N LEU A 82 -4.58 23.37 2.49
CA LEU A 82 -3.14 23.58 2.40
C LEU A 82 -2.38 22.33 2.87
N PRO A 83 -1.35 21.88 2.15
CA PRO A 83 -0.57 20.73 2.58
C PRO A 83 0.25 21.03 3.83
N ILE A 84 0.27 20.07 4.76
CA ILE A 84 1.14 20.04 5.94
C ILE A 84 2.27 19.04 5.72
N VAL A 85 1.91 17.78 5.46
CA VAL A 85 2.86 16.68 5.22
C VAL A 85 2.56 16.08 3.85
N THR A 86 3.50 16.26 2.92
CA THR A 86 3.46 15.67 1.59
C THR A 86 4.55 14.63 1.45
N SER A 87 4.26 13.55 0.72
CA SER A 87 5.25 12.53 0.35
C SER A 87 6.51 13.16 -0.24
N HIS A 88 7.70 12.72 0.20
CA HIS A 88 8.96 13.25 -0.30
C HIS A 88 9.96 12.13 -0.57
N PHE A 89 10.62 12.13 -1.74
CA PHE A 89 11.55 11.04 -2.13
C PHE A 89 12.72 10.83 -1.18
N ALA A 90 13.22 11.90 -0.56
CA ALA A 90 14.29 11.80 0.43
C ALA A 90 13.84 11.23 1.80
N ARG A 91 12.53 11.07 2.04
CA ARG A 91 12.00 10.49 3.28
C ARG A 91 11.36 9.15 2.97
N HIS A 92 12.05 8.10 3.38
CA HIS A 92 11.72 6.74 3.01
C HIS A 92 10.44 6.22 3.70
N ASP A 93 10.22 6.63 4.96
CA ASP A 93 9.15 6.09 5.82
C ASP A 93 7.76 6.67 5.54
N ASP A 94 7.65 7.83 4.89
CA ASP A 94 6.37 8.47 4.51
C ASP A 94 6.24 8.68 2.99
N TYR A 95 7.11 8.05 2.20
CA TYR A 95 7.19 8.27 0.78
C TYR A 95 5.88 7.91 0.06
N ARG A 96 5.22 6.80 0.42
CA ARG A 96 3.96 6.35 -0.20
C ARG A 96 2.74 7.12 0.30
N GLY A 97 2.92 8.04 1.25
CA GLY A 97 1.87 8.91 1.76
C GLY A 97 1.91 9.02 3.28
N ALA A 98 1.12 9.95 3.80
CA ALA A 98 0.96 10.21 5.21
C ALA A 98 -0.53 10.25 5.57
N ARG A 99 -0.91 9.60 6.66
CA ARG A 99 -2.29 9.51 7.13
C ARG A 99 -2.39 9.63 8.65
N ALA A 100 -3.60 9.73 9.17
CA ALA A 100 -3.93 9.70 10.59
C ALA A 100 -3.10 10.64 11.48
N PRO A 101 -3.07 11.96 11.19
CA PRO A 101 -2.40 12.93 12.03
C PRO A 101 -3.02 13.00 13.42
N GLN A 102 -2.16 13.14 14.43
CA GLN A 102 -2.51 13.54 15.78
C GLN A 102 -1.61 14.71 16.18
N PHE A 103 -2.22 15.81 16.61
CA PHE A 103 -1.48 16.88 17.25
C PHE A 103 -1.30 16.60 18.74
N VAL A 104 -0.08 16.78 19.23
CA VAL A 104 0.27 16.74 20.65
C VAL A 104 0.99 18.05 20.98
N PRO A 105 0.41 18.90 21.85
CA PRO A 105 1.03 20.15 22.23
C PRO A 105 2.43 19.95 22.83
N PRO A 106 3.33 20.94 22.67
CA PRO A 106 3.10 22.22 22.00
C PRO A 106 3.35 22.21 20.49
N ASP A 107 4.16 21.29 19.98
CA ASP A 107 4.79 21.43 18.65
C ASP A 107 4.89 20.11 17.87
N ARG A 108 4.20 19.04 18.28
CA ARG A 108 4.37 17.70 17.70
C ARG A 108 3.14 17.24 16.95
N MET A 109 3.37 16.65 15.78
CA MET A 109 2.35 15.96 15.00
C MET A 109 2.83 14.55 14.67
N TYR A 110 2.24 13.57 15.34
CA TYR A 110 2.47 12.17 15.01
C TYR A 110 1.53 11.79 13.87
N TYR A 111 2.00 10.96 12.95
CA TYR A 111 1.19 10.49 11.84
C TYR A 111 1.67 9.13 11.37
N ILE A 112 0.86 8.43 10.58
CA ILE A 112 1.22 7.14 10.00
C ILE A 112 1.80 7.39 8.60
N GLY A 113 3.10 7.14 8.46
CA GLY A 113 3.82 7.14 7.20
C GLY A 113 3.69 5.80 6.49
N LEU A 114 3.50 5.84 5.17
CA LEU A 114 3.51 4.67 4.32
C LEU A 114 4.89 4.53 3.69
N GLY A 115 5.65 3.52 4.14
CA GLY A 115 7.03 3.29 3.71
C GLY A 115 7.19 3.04 2.21
N TRP A 116 8.36 3.39 1.67
CA TRP A 116 8.71 3.14 0.26
C TRP A 116 9.03 1.69 -0.05
N ASP A 117 9.80 1.03 0.82
CA ASP A 117 10.46 -0.27 0.56
C ASP A 117 9.53 -1.47 0.71
N ASP A 118 8.88 -1.59 1.86
CA ASP A 118 8.08 -2.75 2.24
C ASP A 118 6.57 -2.45 2.28
N ARG A 119 6.20 -1.18 2.04
CA ARG A 119 4.83 -0.65 2.21
C ARG A 119 4.28 -0.82 3.62
N THR A 120 5.15 -1.05 4.60
CA THR A 120 4.75 -1.22 5.98
C THR A 120 4.43 0.15 6.58
N PRO A 121 3.24 0.34 7.16
CA PRO A 121 2.89 1.60 7.80
C PRO A 121 3.63 1.75 9.13
N ARG A 122 4.17 2.95 9.40
CA ARG A 122 5.02 3.26 10.56
C ARG A 122 4.63 4.59 11.18
N VAL A 123 4.91 4.78 12.47
CA VAL A 123 4.64 6.08 13.12
C VAL A 123 5.78 7.04 12.81
N CYS A 124 5.45 8.13 12.14
CA CYS A 124 6.32 9.25 11.82
C CYS A 124 5.97 10.47 12.70
N LEU A 125 6.89 11.43 12.74
CA LEU A 125 6.74 12.66 13.51
C LEU A 125 7.06 13.86 12.62
N ALA A 126 6.25 14.91 12.70
CA ALA A 126 6.60 16.24 12.26
C ALA A 126 6.65 17.18 13.47
N ARG A 127 7.60 18.12 13.45
CA ARG A 127 7.73 19.16 14.47
C ARG A 127 7.43 20.53 13.88
N LEU A 128 6.74 21.37 14.63
CA LEU A 128 6.48 22.75 14.27
C LEU A 128 7.74 23.58 14.54
N ARG A 129 8.37 24.10 13.49
CA ARG A 129 9.58 24.92 13.54
C ARG A 129 9.42 26.12 12.62
N ASP A 130 9.65 27.32 13.12
CA ASP A 130 9.51 28.58 12.37
C ASP A 130 8.12 28.73 11.73
N GLY A 131 7.06 28.33 12.46
CA GLY A 131 5.68 28.36 11.96
C GLY A 131 5.35 27.33 10.86
N ARG A 132 6.24 26.38 10.56
CA ARG A 132 6.02 25.32 9.57
C ARG A 132 6.24 23.92 10.15
N TRP A 133 5.40 22.99 9.73
CA TRP A 133 5.60 21.58 10.06
C TRP A 133 6.76 21.01 9.26
N ARG A 134 7.76 20.50 9.97
CA ARG A 134 8.92 19.83 9.39
C ARG A 134 8.91 18.36 9.81
N PRO A 135 8.60 17.44 8.88
CA PRO A 135 8.75 16.00 9.10
C PRO A 135 10.17 15.64 9.51
N GLU A 136 10.29 14.75 10.49
CA GLU A 136 11.56 14.12 10.84
C GLU A 136 11.99 13.15 9.72
N PRO A 137 13.30 12.92 9.54
CA PRO A 137 13.82 12.11 8.43
C PRO A 137 13.52 10.61 8.57
N ARG A 138 13.17 10.13 9.77
CA ARG A 138 12.88 8.73 10.06
C ARG A 138 11.62 8.58 10.91
N ALA A 139 10.96 7.44 10.76
CA ALA A 139 9.90 7.00 11.67
C ALA A 139 10.41 6.92 13.11
N VAL A 140 9.55 7.30 14.06
CA VAL A 140 9.81 7.23 15.51
C VAL A 140 9.43 5.88 16.09
N LEU A 141 8.55 5.13 15.43
CA LEU A 141 8.19 3.76 15.79
C LEU A 141 7.92 2.93 14.52
N GLY A 142 8.71 1.87 14.33
CA GLY A 142 8.58 0.93 13.22
C GLY A 142 7.76 -0.31 13.56
N ASP A 143 7.65 -1.23 12.60
CA ASP A 143 7.04 -2.55 12.73
C ASP A 143 7.77 -3.46 13.74
N GLY A 144 7.05 -4.47 14.22
CA GLY A 144 7.58 -5.50 15.11
C GLY A 144 8.24 -6.65 14.36
N LYS A 145 8.89 -7.55 15.11
CA LYS A 145 9.44 -8.79 14.56
C LYS A 145 8.31 -9.74 14.12
N PRO A 146 8.57 -10.70 13.21
CA PRO A 146 7.58 -11.70 12.84
C PRO A 146 6.95 -12.38 14.06
N GLY A 147 5.62 -12.41 14.12
CA GLY A 147 4.85 -12.94 15.25
C GLY A 147 4.45 -11.90 16.30
N GLU A 148 5.07 -10.72 16.31
CA GLU A 148 4.62 -9.60 17.15
C GLU A 148 3.31 -9.00 16.60
N PRO A 149 2.47 -8.38 17.48
CA PRO A 149 1.17 -7.85 17.09
C PRO A 149 1.20 -6.74 16.03
N ASP A 150 2.37 -6.13 15.80
CA ASP A 150 2.63 -5.05 14.85
C ASP A 150 3.65 -5.45 13.77
N SER A 151 3.79 -6.76 13.52
CA SER A 151 4.69 -7.33 12.50
C SER A 151 4.36 -6.96 11.06
N SER A 152 3.13 -6.48 10.79
CA SER A 152 2.71 -5.92 9.50
C SER A 152 2.60 -4.39 9.52
N GLY A 153 3.10 -3.74 10.57
CA GLY A 153 3.11 -2.28 10.73
C GLY A 153 2.10 -1.75 11.73
N ILE A 154 1.88 -0.44 11.68
CA ILE A 154 1.09 0.32 12.65
C ILE A 154 0.04 1.17 11.91
N GLY A 155 -1.24 0.93 12.18
CA GLY A 155 -2.36 1.57 11.46
C GLY A 155 -2.84 2.89 12.07
N TRP A 156 -2.65 3.08 13.38
CA TRP A 156 -3.14 4.25 14.12
C TRP A 156 -2.29 4.49 15.36
N ALA A 157 -2.17 5.74 15.79
CA ALA A 157 -1.47 6.10 17.03
C ALA A 157 -2.20 7.20 17.80
N SER A 158 -2.16 7.08 19.12
CA SER A 158 -2.58 8.09 20.09
C SER A 158 -1.50 8.25 21.16
N VAL A 159 -0.86 9.40 21.13
CA VAL A 159 0.22 9.82 22.01
C VAL A 159 -0.32 10.81 23.04
N VAL A 160 0.11 10.61 24.28
CA VAL A 160 -0.15 11.50 25.42
C VAL A 160 1.19 11.92 26.01
N ASN A 161 1.31 13.20 26.32
CA ASN A 161 2.39 13.73 27.13
C ASN A 161 1.82 14.12 28.50
N ASP A 162 2.35 13.51 29.55
CA ASP A 162 2.04 13.83 30.94
C ASP A 162 3.36 14.15 31.65
N PRO A 163 3.69 15.44 31.86
CA PRO A 163 4.94 15.85 32.49
C PRO A 163 5.14 15.31 33.91
N ASN A 164 4.07 14.87 34.58
CA ASN A 164 4.12 14.35 35.94
C ASN A 164 4.30 12.83 35.98
N ALA A 165 4.21 12.15 34.83
CA ALA A 165 4.43 10.70 34.72
C ALA A 165 5.90 10.38 34.40
N ASP A 166 6.36 9.21 34.83
CA ASP A 166 7.67 8.66 34.47
C ASP A 166 7.52 7.30 33.77
N PRO A 167 7.83 7.17 32.47
CA PRO A 167 8.25 8.22 31.55
C PRO A 167 7.07 9.12 31.09
N PRO A 168 7.33 10.39 30.71
CA PRO A 168 6.26 11.37 30.45
C PRO A 168 5.53 11.15 29.13
N TRP A 169 6.13 10.47 28.14
CA TRP A 169 5.47 10.19 26.87
C TRP A 169 4.99 8.77 26.80
N ARG A 170 3.72 8.62 26.41
CA ARG A 170 3.04 7.34 26.30
C ARG A 170 2.28 7.29 24.98
N MET A 171 2.36 6.15 24.30
CA MET A 171 1.70 5.93 23.01
C MET A 171 0.90 4.64 23.09
N TRP A 172 -0.38 4.76 22.78
CA TRP A 172 -1.21 3.63 22.42
C TRP A 172 -1.35 3.61 20.92
N TYR A 173 -1.10 2.46 20.31
CA TYR A 173 -1.11 2.31 18.87
C TYR A 173 -1.82 1.04 18.44
N VAL A 174 -2.35 1.02 17.22
CA VAL A 174 -2.93 -0.18 16.62
C VAL A 174 -1.83 -0.89 15.83
N GLY A 175 -1.30 -1.96 16.40
CA GLY A 175 -0.40 -2.89 15.71
C GLY A 175 -1.18 -3.77 14.75
N LEU A 176 -0.64 -3.97 13.54
CA LEU A 176 -1.22 -4.81 12.50
C LEU A 176 -0.47 -6.13 12.39
N GLN A 177 -1.21 -7.23 12.34
CA GLN A 177 -0.72 -8.56 11.98
C GLN A 177 -1.68 -9.13 10.92
N GLY A 178 -1.31 -8.99 9.64
CA GLY A 178 -2.26 -9.17 8.53
C GLY A 178 -3.43 -8.19 8.66
N ASP A 179 -4.66 -8.70 8.63
CA ASP A 179 -5.88 -7.90 8.78
C ASP A 179 -6.30 -7.71 10.26
N ARG A 180 -5.55 -8.28 11.20
CA ARG A 180 -5.85 -8.18 12.62
C ARG A 180 -5.19 -6.95 13.25
N GLY A 181 -6.01 -6.06 13.80
CA GLY A 181 -5.55 -4.88 14.55
C GLY A 181 -5.59 -5.12 16.05
N THR A 182 -4.49 -4.85 16.75
CA THR A 182 -4.36 -5.02 18.21
C THR A 182 -3.84 -3.75 18.86
N VAL A 183 -4.48 -3.31 19.95
CA VAL A 183 -3.99 -2.17 20.72
C VAL A 183 -2.71 -2.54 21.46
N CYS A 184 -1.65 -1.79 21.22
CA CYS A 184 -0.33 -1.96 21.79
C CYS A 184 0.11 -0.68 22.51
N TYR A 185 1.12 -0.81 23.37
CA TYR A 185 1.65 0.28 24.18
C TYR A 185 3.15 0.44 23.97
N ALA A 186 3.57 1.71 23.93
CA ALA A 186 4.94 2.11 23.94
C ALA A 186 5.11 3.34 24.83
N GLU A 187 6.30 3.50 25.37
CA GLU A 187 6.64 4.62 26.25
C GLU A 187 7.95 5.26 25.85
N SER A 188 8.14 6.53 26.21
CA SER A 188 9.29 7.29 25.79
C SER A 188 9.65 8.41 26.79
N PRO A 189 10.93 8.59 27.11
CA PRO A 189 11.38 9.75 27.90
C PRO A 189 11.26 11.07 27.14
N ASP A 190 11.44 11.05 25.82
CA ASP A 190 11.60 12.26 24.98
C ASP A 190 10.56 12.38 23.87
N GLY A 191 9.71 11.37 23.68
CA GLY A 191 8.72 11.21 22.62
C GLY A 191 9.32 11.01 21.21
N LEU A 192 10.64 10.80 21.10
CA LEU A 192 11.35 10.50 19.86
C LEU A 192 11.79 9.03 19.83
N ARG A 193 12.30 8.53 20.96
CA ARG A 193 12.78 7.15 21.12
C ARG A 193 11.79 6.37 21.95
N TRP A 194 11.13 5.42 21.31
CA TRP A 194 10.04 4.67 21.90
C TRP A 194 10.47 3.25 22.27
N THR A 195 10.09 2.82 23.47
CA THR A 195 10.25 1.45 23.95
C THR A 195 8.90 0.75 23.88
N LYS A 196 8.78 -0.25 23.02
CA LYS A 196 7.56 -1.08 22.91
C LYS A 196 7.40 -1.94 24.17
N ARG A 197 6.18 -1.99 24.70
CA ARG A 197 5.80 -2.83 25.83
C ARG A 197 4.86 -3.98 25.43
N GLY A 198 4.45 -4.03 24.16
CA GLY A 198 3.65 -5.10 23.58
C GLY A 198 2.15 -4.79 23.57
N ALA A 199 1.33 -5.83 23.39
CA ALA A 199 -0.11 -5.71 23.36
C ALA A 199 -0.68 -5.31 24.73
N VAL A 200 -1.63 -4.38 24.72
CA VAL A 200 -2.30 -3.90 25.92
C VAL A 200 -3.52 -4.74 26.19
N GLY A 201 -3.42 -5.59 27.22
CA GLY A 201 -4.58 -6.12 27.94
C GLY A 201 -5.58 -6.94 27.13
N LEU A 202 -5.20 -7.57 26.00
CA LEU A 202 -6.12 -8.42 25.23
C LEU A 202 -5.45 -9.67 24.63
N GLN A 203 -5.51 -10.76 25.39
CA GLN A 203 -5.95 -12.01 24.78
C GLN A 203 -7.46 -11.85 24.49
N ASN A 204 -7.76 -11.44 23.24
CA ASN A 204 -9.06 -11.33 22.59
C ASN A 204 -10.00 -10.18 23.02
N LEU A 205 -10.19 -9.19 22.14
CA LEU A 205 -11.43 -8.40 22.04
C LEU A 205 -12.60 -9.31 21.64
N ASN A 206 -12.72 -10.54 22.16
CA ASN A 206 -13.68 -11.56 21.70
C ASN A 206 -13.72 -11.75 20.16
N GLY A 207 -12.56 -11.67 19.49
CA GLY A 207 -12.46 -11.82 18.03
C GLY A 207 -12.65 -10.53 17.22
N TRP A 208 -12.83 -9.39 17.86
CA TRP A 208 -12.86 -8.09 17.19
C TRP A 208 -11.45 -7.58 16.85
N THR A 209 -11.34 -6.79 15.79
CA THR A 209 -10.12 -6.07 15.39
C THR A 209 -10.22 -4.61 15.78
N ALA A 210 -9.13 -4.02 16.28
CA ALA A 210 -9.04 -2.57 16.50
C ALA A 210 -8.71 -1.81 15.20
N ASP A 211 -9.49 -0.76 14.90
CA ASP A 211 -9.25 0.19 13.80
C ASP A 211 -8.53 1.45 14.30
N CYS A 212 -9.03 2.03 15.40
CA CYS A 212 -8.51 3.27 15.98
C CYS A 212 -8.41 3.14 17.50
N VAL A 213 -7.43 3.80 18.11
CA VAL A 213 -7.32 3.95 19.57
C VAL A 213 -7.11 5.42 19.91
N ASN A 214 -7.80 5.91 20.92
CA ASN A 214 -7.69 7.28 21.43
C ASN A 214 -7.47 7.24 22.94
N ALA A 215 -6.31 7.70 23.38
CA ALA A 215 -5.95 7.79 24.80
C ALA A 215 -6.37 9.15 25.36
N ILE A 216 -7.26 9.12 26.34
CA ILE A 216 -7.83 10.31 26.98
C ILE A 216 -7.36 10.32 28.44
N PRO A 217 -6.40 11.17 28.81
CA PRO A 217 -5.98 11.31 30.21
C PRO A 217 -7.12 11.92 31.04
N THR A 218 -7.40 11.33 32.20
CA THR A 218 -8.40 11.77 33.19
C THR A 218 -7.77 11.80 34.59
N ALA A 219 -8.48 12.32 35.58
CA ALA A 219 -8.00 12.32 36.97
C ALA A 219 -7.82 10.91 37.57
N GLU A 220 -8.56 9.91 37.06
CA GLU A 220 -8.52 8.53 37.56
C GLU A 220 -7.52 7.62 36.81
N GLY A 221 -6.96 8.09 35.70
CA GLY A 221 -6.09 7.29 34.84
C GLY A 221 -6.17 7.70 33.38
N THR A 222 -5.95 6.76 32.46
CA THR A 222 -6.12 6.99 31.03
C THR A 222 -7.27 6.15 30.51
N VAL A 223 -8.30 6.78 29.96
CA VAL A 223 -9.40 6.08 29.29
C VAL A 223 -9.03 5.87 27.83
N LEU A 224 -9.02 4.62 27.37
CA LEU A 224 -8.89 4.30 25.96
C LEU A 224 -10.26 4.21 25.32
N TRP A 225 -10.47 4.97 24.26
CA TRP A 225 -11.62 4.84 23.37
C TRP A 225 -11.16 4.19 22.08
N THR A 226 -11.65 2.99 21.81
CA THR A 226 -11.22 2.17 20.69
C THR A 226 -12.39 1.91 19.75
N LEU A 227 -12.17 2.20 18.47
CA LEU A 227 -13.05 1.76 17.41
C LEU A 227 -12.62 0.35 17.00
N VAL A 228 -13.56 -0.57 17.01
CA VAL A 228 -13.34 -1.98 16.68
C VAL A 228 -14.32 -2.44 15.60
N HIS A 229 -13.95 -3.45 14.83
CA HIS A 229 -14.87 -4.14 13.92
C HIS A 229 -14.86 -5.66 14.11
N ASP A 230 -16.01 -6.28 13.83
CA ASP A 230 -16.18 -7.74 13.85
C ASP A 230 -15.86 -8.36 12.48
N ALA A 231 -15.95 -9.68 12.37
CA ALA A 231 -15.73 -10.40 11.12
C ALA A 231 -16.68 -10.01 9.97
N SER A 232 -17.82 -9.35 10.25
CA SER A 232 -18.72 -8.80 9.23
C SER A 232 -18.31 -7.42 8.74
N GLY A 233 -17.33 -6.79 9.40
CA GLY A 233 -16.88 -5.42 9.14
C GLY A 233 -17.72 -4.35 9.83
N ALA A 234 -18.67 -4.73 10.69
CA ALA A 234 -19.49 -3.78 11.43
C ALA A 234 -18.66 -3.11 12.53
N ARG A 235 -18.61 -1.78 12.55
CA ARG A 235 -17.81 -1.00 13.49
C ARG A 235 -18.59 -0.61 14.75
N ARG A 236 -17.94 -0.71 15.90
CA ARG A 236 -18.46 -0.41 17.23
C ARG A 236 -17.38 0.27 18.09
N ILE A 237 -17.80 0.99 19.12
CA ILE A 237 -16.89 1.62 20.07
C ILE A 237 -16.89 0.84 21.37
N THR A 238 -15.70 0.64 21.92
CA THR A 238 -15.48 0.11 23.27
C THR A 238 -14.56 1.05 24.03
N THR A 239 -14.68 1.04 25.36
CA THR A 239 -13.82 1.82 26.24
C THR A 239 -13.12 0.92 27.25
N ALA A 240 -11.93 1.32 27.69
CA ALA A 240 -11.26 0.70 28.82
C ALA A 240 -10.64 1.79 29.70
N LEU A 241 -10.93 1.77 31.00
CA LEU A 241 -10.22 2.59 31.97
C LEU A 241 -8.91 1.90 32.33
N LEU A 242 -7.79 2.53 32.00
CA LEU A 242 -6.48 2.07 32.40
C LEU A 242 -6.02 2.85 33.62
N ARG A 243 -5.99 2.17 34.76
CA ARG A 243 -5.35 2.68 35.98
C ARG A 243 -3.88 2.30 35.93
N TYR A 244 -3.02 3.28 36.13
CA TYR A 244 -1.58 3.09 36.04
C TYR A 244 -1.07 2.52 37.37
N ASP A 245 -0.81 1.21 37.42
CA ASP A 245 -0.16 0.54 38.57
C ASP A 245 1.30 0.15 38.29
N GLY A 246 1.84 0.56 37.14
CA GLY A 246 3.25 0.39 36.80
C GLY A 246 3.65 -1.01 36.31
N MET A 247 2.76 -2.02 36.26
CA MET A 247 3.15 -3.35 35.73
C MET A 247 2.11 -4.08 34.88
N THR A 248 0.81 -3.77 34.98
CA THR A 248 -0.21 -4.49 34.19
C THR A 248 -1.39 -3.61 33.85
N VAL A 249 -1.73 -3.53 32.57
CA VAL A 249 -3.01 -2.97 32.14
C VAL A 249 -4.11 -4.00 32.40
N ASN A 250 -4.58 -4.12 33.64
CA ASN A 250 -5.84 -4.78 33.95
C ASN A 250 -6.99 -3.82 33.67
N GLY A 251 -7.16 -3.45 32.39
CA GLY A 251 -8.33 -2.73 31.92
C GLY A 251 -9.40 -3.74 31.53
N VAL A 252 -10.54 -3.74 32.22
CA VAL A 252 -11.73 -4.46 31.74
C VAL A 252 -12.35 -3.61 30.64
N TRP A 253 -12.28 -4.11 29.41
CA TRP A 253 -12.95 -3.49 28.27
C TRP A 253 -14.46 -3.59 28.45
N THR A 254 -15.17 -2.51 28.14
CA THR A 254 -16.63 -2.54 28.04
C THR A 254 -17.05 -3.29 26.78
N ASP A 255 -18.25 -3.86 26.76
CA ASP A 255 -18.77 -4.47 25.54
C ASP A 255 -18.85 -3.43 24.39
N PRO A 256 -18.47 -3.81 23.14
CA PRO A 256 -18.54 -2.89 22.01
C PRO A 256 -19.98 -2.46 21.69
N VAL A 257 -20.24 -1.16 21.74
CA VAL A 257 -21.56 -0.56 21.47
C VAL A 257 -21.58 0.07 20.08
N LYS A 258 -22.70 -0.10 19.37
CA LYS A 258 -22.93 0.55 18.08
C LYS A 258 -23.22 2.04 18.30
N LEU A 259 -22.62 2.89 17.49
CA LEU A 259 -22.95 4.32 17.50
C LEU A 259 -24.22 4.61 16.70
N ASP A 260 -25.03 5.51 17.24
CA ASP A 260 -26.16 6.10 16.52
C ASP A 260 -25.62 7.10 15.49
N LEU A 261 -25.83 6.80 14.21
CA LEU A 261 -25.32 7.55 13.06
C LEU A 261 -26.51 7.95 12.18
N PRO A 262 -26.41 9.06 11.44
CA PRO A 262 -27.46 9.42 10.48
C PRO A 262 -27.67 8.30 9.45
N ASP A 263 -28.91 8.16 8.99
CA ASP A 263 -29.30 7.09 8.08
C ASP A 263 -28.41 7.04 6.83
N GLY A 264 -27.98 5.83 6.48
CA GLY A 264 -27.09 5.58 5.34
C GLY A 264 -25.62 5.96 5.56
N ALA A 265 -25.25 6.54 6.70
CA ALA A 265 -23.84 6.79 7.04
C ALA A 265 -23.19 5.58 7.72
N SER A 266 -21.94 5.30 7.37
CA SER A 266 -21.11 4.32 8.07
C SER A 266 -19.86 4.98 8.66
N LEU A 267 -19.56 4.70 9.92
CA LEU A 267 -18.35 5.17 10.56
C LEU A 267 -17.14 4.41 10.00
N LYS A 268 -16.06 5.12 9.67
CA LYS A 268 -14.79 4.52 9.23
C LYS A 268 -13.72 4.65 10.29
N GLU A 269 -13.59 5.83 10.86
CA GLU A 269 -12.56 6.18 11.84
C GLU A 269 -13.09 7.25 12.79
N ILE A 270 -12.49 7.35 13.97
CA ILE A 270 -12.85 8.39 14.92
C ILE A 270 -11.61 8.81 15.71
N ARG A 271 -11.38 10.12 15.78
CA ARG A 271 -10.38 10.71 16.67
C ARG A 271 -11.08 11.47 17.78
N ILE A 272 -10.69 11.20 19.01
CA ILE A 272 -11.28 11.83 20.21
C ILE A 272 -10.17 12.45 21.04
N GLY A 273 -10.40 13.66 21.54
CA GLY A 273 -9.49 14.33 22.45
C GLY A 273 -10.18 15.41 23.25
N TRP A 274 -9.43 15.97 24.21
CA TRP A 274 -9.87 17.12 24.97
C TRP A 274 -9.89 18.38 24.08
N ASP A 275 -11.02 19.09 24.12
CA ASP A 275 -11.22 20.41 23.55
C ASP A 275 -11.97 21.29 24.58
N ARG A 276 -12.21 22.58 24.30
CA ARG A 276 -13.00 23.43 25.20
C ARG A 276 -14.49 23.36 24.83
N PRO A 277 -15.43 23.12 25.78
CA PRO A 277 -15.27 22.89 27.22
C PRO A 277 -15.16 21.40 27.64
N GLY A 278 -15.01 20.45 26.71
CA GLY A 278 -14.97 19.02 27.01
C GLY A 278 -14.46 18.20 25.82
N LEU A 279 -14.83 16.92 25.74
CA LEU A 279 -14.37 16.09 24.63
C LEU A 279 -14.93 16.55 23.28
N LEU A 280 -14.10 16.45 22.25
CA LEU A 280 -14.48 16.60 20.85
C LEU A 280 -14.06 15.33 20.11
N ALA A 281 -15.00 14.77 19.37
CA ALA A 281 -14.77 13.67 18.45
C ALA A 281 -14.89 14.16 17.01
N LEU A 282 -13.88 13.89 16.19
CA LEU A 282 -13.92 14.07 14.74
C LEU A 282 -14.04 12.68 14.11
N ALA A 283 -15.20 12.41 13.52
CA ALA A 283 -15.57 11.13 12.96
C ALA A 283 -15.51 11.18 11.42
N THR A 284 -14.84 10.19 10.83
CA THR A 284 -14.87 9.96 9.38
C THR A 284 -16.09 9.13 9.05
N LEU A 285 -17.05 9.71 8.33
CA LEU A 285 -18.28 9.05 7.90
C LEU A 285 -18.22 8.79 6.39
N ALA A 286 -18.47 7.56 5.97
CA ALA A 286 -18.69 7.23 4.57
C ALA A 286 -20.20 7.24 4.25
N ASP A 287 -20.55 7.82 3.10
CA ASP A 287 -21.88 7.69 2.52
C ASP A 287 -22.09 6.32 1.82
N SER A 288 -23.27 6.12 1.23
CA SER A 288 -23.62 4.90 0.48
C SER A 288 -22.71 4.65 -0.72
N ASP A 289 -22.13 5.72 -1.29
CA ASP A 289 -21.24 5.66 -2.45
C ASP A 289 -19.77 5.47 -2.03
N GLY A 290 -19.52 5.34 -0.72
CA GLY A 290 -18.20 5.15 -0.13
C GLY A 290 -17.36 6.42 -0.02
N ARG A 291 -17.91 7.60 -0.33
CA ARG A 291 -17.19 8.87 -0.14
C ARG A 291 -17.17 9.24 1.32
N THR A 292 -16.00 9.64 1.80
CA THR A 292 -15.81 9.98 3.21
C THR A 292 -15.86 11.48 3.44
N ARG A 293 -16.51 11.89 4.53
CA ARG A 293 -16.56 13.26 5.07
C ARG A 293 -16.22 13.24 6.55
N VAL A 294 -15.82 14.38 7.10
CA VAL A 294 -15.59 14.52 8.54
C VAL A 294 -16.79 15.19 9.19
N ALA A 295 -17.29 14.57 10.26
CA ALA A 295 -18.29 15.13 11.15
C ALA A 295 -17.67 15.44 12.52
N SER A 296 -18.15 16.49 13.20
CA SER A 296 -17.83 16.74 14.60
C SER A 296 -18.96 16.31 15.53
N MET A 297 -18.58 15.68 16.63
CA MET A 297 -19.49 15.19 17.65
C MET A 297 -18.93 15.55 19.04
N ARG A 298 -19.81 15.75 20.02
CA ARG A 298 -19.40 15.90 21.42
C ARG A 298 -19.80 14.66 22.21
N PRO A 299 -18.87 13.73 22.48
CA PRO A 299 -19.13 12.63 23.39
C PRO A 299 -19.17 13.15 24.84
N PRO A 300 -20.01 12.59 25.71
CA PRO A 300 -19.89 12.85 27.13
C PRO A 300 -18.71 12.07 27.72
N LEU A 301 -18.33 12.43 28.94
CA LEU A 301 -17.13 11.91 29.59
C LEU A 301 -17.27 10.45 30.05
N GLN A 302 -18.49 10.00 30.36
CA GLN A 302 -18.81 8.64 30.80
C GLN A 302 -19.50 7.86 29.66
N PHE A 303 -19.07 6.62 29.43
CA PHE A 303 -19.61 5.65 28.46
C PHE A 303 -20.22 4.47 29.26
N PRO A 304 -21.33 3.80 28.84
CA PRO A 304 -21.93 3.72 27.49
C PRO A 304 -23.21 4.53 27.28
N GLU A 305 -23.61 5.45 28.17
CA GLU A 305 -24.91 6.15 28.11
C GLU A 305 -25.09 7.18 26.97
N THR A 306 -24.41 7.02 25.84
CA THR A 306 -24.09 8.14 24.94
C THR A 306 -24.77 8.03 23.58
N ARG A 307 -25.86 8.78 23.38
CA ARG A 307 -26.13 9.35 22.05
C ARG A 307 -25.01 10.35 21.78
N LEU A 308 -24.12 10.05 20.84
CA LEU A 308 -23.18 11.06 20.35
C LEU A 308 -23.99 12.21 19.78
N THR A 309 -23.87 13.39 20.38
CA THR A 309 -24.56 14.57 19.85
C THR A 309 -23.72 15.06 18.68
N MET A 310 -24.18 14.77 17.45
CA MET A 310 -23.60 15.37 16.26
C MET A 310 -23.78 16.89 16.34
N VAL A 311 -22.66 17.60 16.22
CA VAL A 311 -22.65 19.06 16.20
C VAL A 311 -22.64 19.57 14.76
N ASN A 312 -21.86 18.93 13.90
CA ASN A 312 -21.80 19.25 12.48
C ASN A 312 -21.56 17.97 11.66
N PRO A 313 -22.57 17.46 10.93
CA PRO A 313 -22.47 16.21 10.17
C PRO A 313 -21.64 16.35 8.87
N SER A 314 -21.19 17.55 8.51
CA SER A 314 -20.42 17.81 7.28
C SER A 314 -19.40 18.92 7.49
N LEU A 315 -18.68 18.82 8.61
CA LEU A 315 -17.61 19.76 8.97
C LEU A 315 -16.57 19.85 7.86
N ILE A 316 -16.10 18.73 7.32
CA ILE A 316 -15.23 18.72 6.14
C ILE A 316 -15.86 17.86 5.07
N VAL A 317 -16.12 18.50 3.93
CA VAL A 317 -16.59 17.84 2.71
C VAL A 317 -15.43 17.78 1.72
N PRO A 318 -15.18 16.61 1.07
CA PRO A 318 -14.26 16.52 -0.05
C PRO A 318 -14.51 17.62 -1.07
N GLY A 319 -13.44 18.24 -1.57
CA GLY A 319 -13.61 19.26 -2.61
C GLY A 319 -14.04 18.66 -3.96
N PRO A 320 -14.20 19.50 -5.00
CA PRO A 320 -14.69 19.07 -6.30
C PRO A 320 -13.81 17.96 -6.90
N LYS A 321 -14.47 16.95 -7.49
CA LYS A 321 -13.78 15.87 -8.20
C LYS A 321 -13.00 16.42 -9.40
N PRO A 322 -11.82 15.84 -9.69
CA PRO A 322 -11.12 16.16 -10.92
C PRO A 322 -11.96 15.72 -12.12
N ALA A 323 -11.82 16.44 -13.23
CA ALA A 323 -12.40 16.01 -14.50
C ALA A 323 -11.61 14.79 -15.01
N SER A 324 -12.32 13.74 -15.40
CA SER A 324 -11.73 12.65 -16.19
C SER A 324 -11.35 13.19 -17.56
N THR A 325 -10.28 12.63 -18.13
CA THR A 325 -9.92 12.91 -19.52
C THR A 325 -10.62 11.91 -20.42
N ILE A 326 -10.88 12.25 -21.68
CA ILE A 326 -11.47 11.31 -22.65
C ILE A 326 -10.64 10.00 -22.74
N LEU A 327 -9.33 10.10 -22.54
CA LEU A 327 -8.42 8.94 -22.51
C LEU A 327 -8.64 8.03 -21.30
N SER A 328 -8.92 8.59 -20.11
CA SER A 328 -9.16 7.77 -18.93
C SER A 328 -10.46 6.96 -19.03
N ASP A 329 -11.45 7.47 -19.75
CA ASP A 329 -12.74 6.78 -19.92
C ASP A 329 -12.61 5.60 -20.91
N VAL A 330 -11.75 5.73 -21.92
CA VAL A 330 -11.50 4.68 -22.92
C VAL A 330 -10.47 3.64 -22.43
N ARG A 331 -9.65 3.98 -21.43
CA ARG A 331 -8.63 3.08 -20.87
C ARG A 331 -9.17 1.71 -20.48
N MET A 332 -10.30 1.68 -19.75
CA MET A 332 -10.89 0.43 -19.28
C MET A 332 -11.25 -0.49 -20.47
N GLN A 333 -11.75 0.10 -21.56
CA GLN A 333 -12.08 -0.64 -22.78
C GLN A 333 -10.81 -1.17 -23.48
N VAL A 334 -9.72 -0.39 -23.48
CA VAL A 334 -8.43 -0.83 -24.04
C VAL A 334 -7.86 -1.98 -23.21
N ASP A 335 -7.89 -1.89 -21.88
CA ASP A 335 -7.44 -2.94 -20.98
C ASP A 335 -8.24 -4.25 -21.22
N ASP A 336 -9.56 -4.16 -21.36
CA ASP A 336 -10.42 -5.30 -21.71
C ASP A 336 -10.04 -5.91 -23.07
N ILE A 337 -9.78 -5.10 -24.08
CA ILE A 337 -9.33 -5.57 -25.40
C ILE A 337 -7.98 -6.30 -25.29
N LEU A 338 -7.05 -5.80 -24.48
CA LEU A 338 -5.76 -6.47 -24.25
C LEU A 338 -5.92 -7.82 -23.57
N VAL A 339 -6.85 -7.93 -22.60
CA VAL A 339 -7.19 -9.21 -21.97
C VAL A 339 -7.73 -10.19 -23.02
N VAL A 340 -8.62 -9.73 -23.91
CA VAL A 340 -9.14 -10.55 -25.02
C VAL A 340 -8.02 -10.98 -25.96
N ILE A 341 -7.15 -10.07 -26.39
CA ILE A 341 -5.98 -10.39 -27.25
C ILE A 341 -5.06 -11.39 -26.54
N GLY A 342 -4.80 -11.20 -25.25
CA GLY A 342 -4.01 -12.12 -24.43
C GLY A 342 -4.62 -13.51 -24.36
N ALA A 343 -5.95 -13.62 -24.23
CA ALA A 343 -6.65 -14.90 -24.27
C ALA A 343 -6.47 -15.62 -25.61
N PHE A 344 -6.57 -14.90 -26.74
CA PHE A 344 -6.27 -15.47 -28.07
C PHE A 344 -4.80 -15.88 -28.20
N ALA A 345 -3.87 -15.10 -27.67
CA ALA A 345 -2.44 -15.41 -27.70
C ALA A 345 -2.12 -16.71 -26.94
N VAL A 346 -2.76 -16.95 -25.79
CA VAL A 346 -2.66 -18.23 -25.06
C VAL A 346 -3.16 -19.38 -25.93
N GLY A 347 -4.30 -19.23 -26.60
CA GLY A 347 -4.83 -20.23 -27.52
C GLY A 347 -3.89 -20.55 -28.68
N LEU A 348 -3.32 -19.51 -29.31
CA LEU A 348 -2.31 -19.67 -30.36
C LEU A 348 -1.04 -20.37 -29.84
N GLY A 349 -0.61 -20.06 -28.61
CA GLY A 349 0.51 -20.71 -27.96
C GLY A 349 0.27 -22.21 -27.75
N LEU A 350 -0.92 -22.58 -27.28
CA LEU A 350 -1.33 -23.99 -27.12
C LEU A 350 -1.37 -24.72 -28.47
N ILE A 351 -1.92 -24.10 -29.51
CA ILE A 351 -1.94 -24.66 -30.88
C ILE A 351 -0.50 -24.87 -31.38
N GLY A 352 0.39 -23.90 -31.15
CA GLY A 352 1.80 -24.00 -31.51
C GLY A 352 2.49 -25.19 -30.84
N LEU A 353 2.33 -25.33 -29.52
CA LEU A 353 2.86 -26.45 -28.76
C LEU A 353 2.28 -27.79 -29.24
N ALA A 354 0.96 -27.85 -29.42
CA ALA A 354 0.29 -29.05 -29.89
C ALA A 354 0.77 -29.47 -31.29
N ARG A 355 1.05 -28.51 -32.18
CA ARG A 355 1.57 -28.79 -33.53
C ARG A 355 3.00 -29.33 -33.49
N VAL A 356 3.87 -28.74 -32.67
CA VAL A 356 5.27 -29.16 -32.55
C VAL A 356 5.37 -30.55 -31.91
N HIS A 357 4.73 -30.74 -30.75
CA HIS A 357 4.76 -32.02 -30.05
C HIS A 357 3.96 -33.09 -30.77
N GLY A 358 2.81 -32.75 -31.34
CA GLY A 358 1.99 -33.66 -32.13
C GLY A 358 2.74 -34.21 -33.34
N LYS A 359 3.44 -33.35 -34.11
CA LYS A 359 4.27 -33.80 -35.24
C LYS A 359 5.35 -34.79 -34.81
N ARG A 360 5.99 -34.57 -33.65
CA ARG A 360 7.01 -35.51 -33.13
C ARG A 360 6.42 -36.86 -32.75
N VAL A 361 5.23 -36.87 -32.14
CA VAL A 361 4.53 -38.12 -31.76
C VAL A 361 4.11 -38.91 -33.01
N PHE A 362 3.41 -38.26 -33.95
CA PHE A 362 2.93 -38.95 -35.16
C PHE A 362 4.06 -39.45 -36.07
N ALA A 363 5.18 -38.72 -36.13
CA ALA A 363 6.33 -39.10 -36.94
C ALA A 363 7.41 -39.87 -36.17
N LEU A 364 7.15 -40.29 -34.92
CA LEU A 364 8.09 -41.01 -34.03
C LEU A 364 9.51 -40.41 -34.01
N GLN A 365 9.58 -39.08 -34.01
CA GLN A 365 10.85 -38.36 -34.04
C GLN A 365 11.57 -38.47 -32.70
N LYS A 366 12.88 -38.19 -32.68
CA LYS A 366 13.65 -38.11 -31.43
C LYS A 366 12.96 -37.15 -30.44
N GLY A 367 12.66 -37.65 -29.24
CA GLY A 367 11.90 -36.90 -28.22
C GLY A 367 10.37 -37.13 -28.23
N TRP A 368 9.87 -38.18 -28.91
CA TRP A 368 8.43 -38.47 -28.99
C TRP A 368 7.84 -38.91 -27.65
N THR A 369 8.59 -39.64 -26.83
CA THR A 369 8.19 -40.09 -25.48
C THR A 369 7.92 -38.92 -24.54
N GLU A 370 8.79 -37.92 -24.56
CA GLU A 370 8.68 -36.68 -23.80
C GLU A 370 7.50 -35.84 -24.28
N SER A 371 7.21 -35.90 -25.59
CA SER A 371 6.05 -35.23 -26.18
C SER A 371 4.73 -35.90 -25.75
N ILE A 372 4.69 -37.22 -25.56
CA ILE A 372 3.54 -37.92 -24.95
C ILE A 372 3.40 -37.52 -23.48
N ALA A 373 4.50 -37.50 -22.72
CA ALA A 373 4.48 -37.08 -21.33
C ALA A 373 3.95 -35.64 -21.16
N PHE A 374 4.32 -34.73 -22.07
CA PHE A 374 3.76 -33.38 -22.14
C PHE A 374 2.23 -33.38 -22.28
N PHE A 375 1.67 -34.11 -23.26
CA PHE A 375 0.22 -34.15 -23.46
C PHE A 375 -0.49 -34.80 -22.28
N ALA A 376 0.04 -35.91 -21.75
CA ALA A 376 -0.53 -36.58 -20.59
C ALA A 376 -0.57 -35.66 -19.37
N ALA A 377 0.52 -34.95 -19.07
CA ALA A 377 0.60 -34.00 -17.97
C ALA A 377 -0.34 -32.81 -18.17
N ALA A 378 -0.40 -32.24 -19.37
CA ALA A 378 -1.27 -31.11 -19.70
C ALA A 378 -2.77 -31.49 -19.56
N ILE A 379 -3.18 -32.64 -20.10
CA ILE A 379 -4.55 -33.15 -20.02
C ILE A 379 -4.91 -33.48 -18.58
N ALA A 380 -4.02 -34.14 -17.83
CA ALA A 380 -4.26 -34.46 -16.43
C ALA A 380 -4.45 -33.19 -15.59
N MET A 381 -3.55 -32.20 -15.71
CA MET A 381 -3.70 -30.92 -14.99
C MET A 381 -4.99 -30.19 -15.34
N ALA A 382 -5.35 -30.12 -16.64
CA ALA A 382 -6.60 -29.52 -17.08
C ALA A 382 -7.82 -30.25 -16.48
N SER A 383 -7.79 -31.59 -16.48
CA SER A 383 -8.88 -32.42 -15.97
C SER A 383 -9.09 -32.23 -14.46
N PHE A 384 -8.02 -32.28 -13.66
CA PHE A 384 -8.10 -32.02 -12.21
C PHE A 384 -8.63 -30.60 -11.92
N THR A 385 -8.18 -29.60 -12.68
CA THR A 385 -8.61 -28.21 -12.50
C THR A 385 -10.09 -28.02 -12.83
N VAL A 386 -10.55 -28.54 -13.97
CA VAL A 386 -11.96 -28.44 -14.39
C VAL A 386 -12.86 -29.21 -13.44
N TYR A 387 -12.44 -30.40 -13.02
CA TYR A 387 -13.22 -31.21 -12.10
C TYR A 387 -13.35 -30.53 -10.72
N ALA A 388 -12.26 -29.98 -10.17
CA ALA A 388 -12.28 -29.24 -8.90
C ALA A 388 -13.20 -28.00 -8.95
N ARG A 389 -13.36 -27.37 -10.12
CA ARG A 389 -14.23 -26.20 -10.31
C ARG A 389 -15.69 -26.55 -10.51
N THR A 390 -15.99 -27.69 -11.13
CA THR A 390 -17.37 -28.10 -11.46
C THR A 390 -18.03 -28.92 -10.36
N HIS A 391 -17.27 -29.56 -9.47
CA HIS A 391 -17.79 -30.41 -8.38
C HIS A 391 -17.30 -29.92 -7.01
N PRO A 392 -18.02 -28.98 -6.36
CA PRO A 392 -17.62 -28.40 -5.08
C PRO A 392 -17.42 -29.43 -3.96
N ASP A 393 -18.21 -30.50 -3.95
CA ASP A 393 -18.19 -31.56 -2.92
C ASP A 393 -16.95 -32.47 -3.04
N ALA A 394 -16.36 -32.53 -4.23
CA ALA A 394 -15.22 -33.37 -4.56
C ALA A 394 -13.89 -32.58 -4.61
N ARG A 395 -13.95 -31.31 -4.21
CA ARG A 395 -12.82 -30.35 -4.23
C ARG A 395 -11.59 -30.89 -3.52
N THR A 396 -11.74 -31.67 -2.45
CA THR A 396 -10.63 -32.16 -1.63
C THR A 396 -9.66 -33.08 -2.39
N TRP A 397 -10.16 -34.02 -3.21
CA TRP A 397 -9.29 -34.95 -3.94
C TRP A 397 -8.73 -34.31 -5.21
N ALA A 398 -9.56 -33.56 -5.93
CA ALA A 398 -9.16 -32.94 -7.18
C ALA A 398 -8.15 -31.81 -6.96
N THR A 399 -8.28 -31.05 -5.86
CA THR A 399 -7.29 -30.05 -5.45
C THR A 399 -5.97 -30.71 -5.07
N ARG A 400 -5.99 -31.82 -4.31
CA ARG A 400 -4.75 -32.58 -4.00
C ARG A 400 -4.06 -33.13 -5.23
N GLY A 401 -4.83 -33.62 -6.21
CA GLY A 401 -4.30 -34.07 -7.50
C GLY A 401 -3.62 -32.92 -8.26
N TYR A 402 -4.29 -31.76 -8.35
CA TYR A 402 -3.70 -30.55 -8.90
C TYR A 402 -2.43 -30.13 -8.15
N ASP A 403 -2.45 -30.10 -6.82
CA ASP A 403 -1.33 -29.68 -5.99
C ASP A 403 -0.11 -30.59 -6.18
N LEU A 404 -0.33 -31.91 -6.25
CA LEU A 404 0.74 -32.86 -6.55
C LEU A 404 1.36 -32.57 -7.92
N MET A 405 0.53 -32.36 -8.95
CA MET A 405 1.04 -32.12 -10.29
C MET A 405 1.71 -30.75 -10.43
N PHE A 406 1.18 -29.72 -9.79
CA PHE A 406 1.68 -28.36 -9.91
C PHE A 406 2.83 -28.08 -8.93
N TYR A 407 2.59 -28.20 -7.63
CA TYR A 407 3.57 -27.94 -6.58
C TYR A 407 4.56 -29.10 -6.38
N GLY A 408 4.12 -30.35 -6.61
CA GLY A 408 4.96 -31.53 -6.42
C GLY A 408 5.82 -31.90 -7.64
N LEU A 409 5.34 -31.65 -8.85
CA LEU A 409 6.05 -32.03 -10.09
C LEU A 409 6.47 -30.81 -10.91
N PHE A 410 5.52 -30.01 -11.41
CA PHE A 410 5.80 -28.93 -12.36
C PHE A 410 6.77 -27.88 -11.79
N GLN A 411 6.52 -27.39 -10.58
CA GLN A 411 7.35 -26.35 -9.97
C GLN A 411 8.77 -26.85 -9.60
N PRO A 412 8.96 -28.03 -8.97
CA PRO A 412 10.31 -28.57 -8.70
C PRO A 412 11.07 -28.95 -9.97
N LEU A 413 10.40 -29.55 -10.97
CA LEU A 413 11.05 -29.84 -12.25
C LEU A 413 11.42 -28.55 -12.98
N GLY A 414 10.54 -27.55 -12.98
CA GLY A 414 10.85 -26.21 -13.50
C GLY A 414 12.03 -25.57 -12.79
N SER A 415 12.08 -25.61 -11.45
CA SER A 415 13.17 -25.05 -10.66
C SER A 415 14.49 -25.80 -10.91
N SER A 416 14.46 -27.12 -11.12
CA SER A 416 15.64 -27.90 -11.50
C SER A 416 16.21 -27.47 -12.87
N MET A 417 15.34 -27.21 -13.84
CA MET A 417 15.74 -26.72 -15.16
C MET A 417 16.37 -25.33 -15.06
N PHE A 418 15.77 -24.42 -14.29
CA PHE A 418 16.34 -23.09 -14.05
C PHE A 418 17.64 -23.14 -13.23
N SER A 419 17.76 -24.07 -12.27
CA SER A 419 18.99 -24.28 -11.49
C SER A 419 20.14 -24.75 -12.38
N LEU A 420 19.89 -25.74 -13.24
CA LEU A 420 20.88 -26.18 -14.24
C LEU A 420 21.24 -25.04 -15.20
N LEU A 421 20.25 -24.31 -15.71
CA LEU A 421 20.46 -23.15 -16.57
C LEU A 421 21.31 -22.07 -15.87
N ALA A 422 21.06 -21.80 -14.61
CA ALA A 422 21.84 -20.85 -13.81
C ALA A 422 23.30 -21.31 -13.67
N CYS A 423 23.55 -22.58 -13.33
CA CYS A 423 24.91 -23.14 -13.29
C CYS A 423 25.62 -23.00 -14.65
N TYR A 424 24.92 -23.30 -15.75
CA TYR A 424 25.48 -23.13 -17.10
C TYR A 424 25.73 -21.67 -17.46
N LEU A 425 24.81 -20.77 -17.12
CA LEU A 425 24.94 -19.33 -17.37
C LEU A 425 26.11 -18.75 -16.56
N VAL A 426 26.26 -19.12 -15.29
CA VAL A 426 27.40 -18.69 -14.46
C VAL A 426 28.70 -19.24 -15.03
N SER A 427 28.76 -20.51 -15.43
CA SER A 427 29.94 -21.11 -16.06
C SER A 427 30.28 -20.46 -17.42
N ALA A 428 29.27 -20.18 -18.25
CA ALA A 428 29.44 -19.51 -19.54
C ALA A 428 29.86 -18.04 -19.34
N ALA A 429 29.23 -17.33 -18.41
CA ALA A 429 29.56 -15.96 -18.06
C ALA A 429 30.97 -15.86 -17.49
N TYR A 430 31.39 -16.76 -16.59
CA TYR A 430 32.76 -16.79 -16.08
C TYR A 430 33.79 -17.01 -17.21
N ARG A 431 33.48 -17.89 -18.17
CA ARG A 431 34.34 -18.13 -19.35
C ARG A 431 34.36 -16.97 -20.34
N ALA A 432 33.22 -16.30 -20.55
CA ALA A 432 33.05 -15.21 -21.52
C ALA A 432 33.49 -13.85 -20.97
N PHE A 433 33.17 -13.57 -19.71
CA PHE A 433 33.60 -12.41 -18.93
C PHE A 433 34.83 -12.77 -18.09
N ARG A 434 35.98 -12.99 -18.73
CA ARG A 434 37.22 -12.59 -18.05
C ARG A 434 37.08 -11.08 -17.86
N VAL A 435 36.94 -10.61 -16.62
CA VAL A 435 36.85 -9.18 -16.28
C VAL A 435 38.09 -8.51 -16.86
N ARG A 436 37.93 -7.94 -18.06
CA ARG A 436 38.99 -7.33 -18.87
C ARG A 436 38.83 -5.82 -18.95
N SER A 437 37.70 -5.29 -18.48
CA SER A 437 37.42 -3.86 -18.40
C SER A 437 36.75 -3.52 -17.08
N PHE A 438 36.84 -2.24 -16.70
CA PHE A 438 36.23 -1.71 -15.49
C PHE A 438 34.70 -1.86 -15.53
N GLU A 439 34.08 -1.64 -16.69
CA GLU A 439 32.64 -1.76 -16.90
C GLU A 439 32.17 -3.21 -16.73
N GLY A 440 32.92 -4.17 -17.28
CA GLY A 440 32.64 -5.60 -17.09
C GLY A 440 32.76 -6.03 -15.63
N GLY A 441 33.72 -5.46 -14.89
CA GLY A 441 33.86 -5.67 -13.45
C GLY A 441 32.68 -5.09 -12.66
N LEU A 442 32.25 -3.88 -13.01
CA LEU A 442 31.11 -3.23 -12.38
C LEU A 442 29.81 -4.01 -12.58
N LEU A 443 29.58 -4.53 -13.79
CA LEU A 443 28.43 -5.38 -14.11
C LEU A 443 28.46 -6.69 -13.31
N ALA A 444 29.61 -7.36 -13.25
CA ALA A 444 29.76 -8.60 -12.49
C ALA A 444 29.55 -8.38 -10.97
N ALA A 445 30.13 -7.31 -10.41
CA ALA A 445 29.95 -6.94 -9.01
C ALA A 445 28.48 -6.60 -8.69
N SER A 446 27.80 -5.87 -9.58
CA SER A 446 26.39 -5.53 -9.43
C SER A 446 25.50 -6.78 -9.46
N ALA A 447 25.78 -7.71 -10.40
CA ALA A 447 25.05 -8.98 -10.49
C ALA A 447 25.24 -9.84 -9.23
N LEU A 448 26.47 -9.95 -8.74
CA LEU A 448 26.78 -10.67 -7.49
C LEU A 448 26.03 -10.06 -6.30
N LEU A 449 26.04 -8.72 -6.18
CA LEU A 449 25.36 -7.99 -5.11
C LEU A 449 23.84 -8.25 -5.16
N ILE A 450 23.22 -8.16 -6.34
CA ILE A 450 21.79 -8.41 -6.52
C ILE A 450 21.44 -9.86 -6.17
N MET A 451 22.21 -10.84 -6.69
CA MET A 451 21.99 -12.25 -6.40
C MET A 451 22.10 -12.55 -4.90
N LEU A 452 23.11 -11.98 -4.23
CA LEU A 452 23.32 -12.16 -2.80
C LEU A 452 22.21 -11.51 -1.96
N GLY A 453 21.66 -10.37 -2.40
CA GLY A 453 20.54 -9.71 -1.74
C GLY A 453 19.20 -10.45 -1.88
N GLN A 454 19.01 -11.24 -2.94
CA GLN A 454 17.78 -12.00 -3.20
C GLN A 454 17.73 -13.32 -2.41
N VAL A 455 18.86 -13.81 -1.91
CA VAL A 455 18.94 -15.03 -1.11
C VAL A 455 18.99 -14.73 0.40
N PRO A 456 18.46 -15.61 1.27
CA PRO A 456 18.45 -15.39 2.72
C PRO A 456 19.84 -15.14 3.33
N ILE A 457 20.91 -15.66 2.70
CA ILE A 457 22.30 -15.49 3.13
C ILE A 457 22.71 -14.01 3.15
N GLY A 458 22.29 -13.19 2.19
CA GLY A 458 22.67 -11.77 2.17
C GLY A 458 22.12 -11.02 3.38
N ASN A 459 20.91 -11.36 3.82
CA ASN A 459 20.34 -10.83 5.05
C ASN A 459 21.09 -11.35 6.28
N TRP A 460 21.31 -12.66 6.37
CA TRP A 460 22.02 -13.26 7.50
C TRP A 460 23.42 -12.66 7.72
N LEU A 461 24.16 -12.40 6.63
CA LEU A 461 25.50 -11.83 6.69
C LEU A 461 25.51 -10.36 7.15
N THR A 462 24.45 -9.61 6.85
CA THR A 462 24.43 -8.15 7.03
C THR A 462 23.38 -7.61 7.99
N GLN A 463 22.56 -8.47 8.61
CA GLN A 463 21.49 -8.08 9.54
C GLN A 463 21.95 -7.20 10.71
N ASN A 464 23.19 -7.40 11.19
CA ASN A 464 23.76 -6.63 12.30
C ASN A 464 24.37 -5.29 11.86
N LEU A 465 24.46 -5.03 10.55
CA LEU A 465 24.98 -3.78 10.01
C LEU A 465 23.86 -2.72 9.96
N PRO A 466 24.24 -1.43 9.96
CA PRO A 466 23.30 -0.34 9.72
C PRO A 466 22.50 -0.57 8.41
N PRO A 467 21.21 -0.19 8.34
CA PRO A 467 20.34 -0.52 7.21
C PRO A 467 20.87 -0.15 5.83
N PHE A 468 21.66 0.92 5.71
CA PHE A 468 22.22 1.38 4.43
C PHE A 468 23.37 0.50 3.91
N LEU A 469 23.99 -0.33 4.76
CA LEU A 469 25.03 -1.30 4.39
C LEU A 469 24.48 -2.73 4.25
N GLN A 470 23.20 -2.95 4.56
CA GLN A 470 22.57 -4.25 4.41
C GLN A 470 22.43 -4.60 2.93
N ILE A 471 22.99 -5.73 2.51
CA ILE A 471 22.98 -6.17 1.11
C ILE A 471 21.56 -6.20 0.53
N PRO A 472 20.52 -6.71 1.24
CA PRO A 472 19.15 -6.66 0.73
C PRO A 472 18.63 -5.24 0.48
N LYS A 473 19.00 -4.27 1.33
CA LYS A 473 18.59 -2.87 1.18
C LYS A 473 19.30 -2.18 0.02
N ILE A 474 20.58 -2.46 -0.19
CA ILE A 474 21.33 -1.96 -1.37
C ILE A 474 20.75 -2.55 -2.66
N MET A 475 20.50 -3.86 -2.69
CA MET A 475 19.85 -4.55 -3.81
C MET A 475 18.49 -3.93 -4.14
N ALA A 476 17.65 -3.69 -3.11
CA ALA A 476 16.36 -3.04 -3.28
C ALA A 476 16.50 -1.62 -3.86
N TRP A 477 17.48 -0.83 -3.41
CA TRP A 477 17.75 0.48 -3.98
C TRP A 477 18.12 0.40 -5.47
N VAL A 478 19.04 -0.50 -5.84
CA VAL A 478 19.44 -0.69 -7.25
C VAL A 478 18.24 -1.10 -8.12
N LEU A 479 17.42 -2.05 -7.67
CA LEU A 479 16.29 -2.56 -8.45
C LEU A 479 15.08 -1.61 -8.51
N PHE A 480 14.75 -0.95 -7.39
CA PHE A 480 13.52 -0.16 -7.30
C PHE A 480 13.72 1.33 -7.55
N VAL A 481 14.95 1.84 -7.47
CA VAL A 481 15.26 3.23 -7.78
C VAL A 481 15.93 3.33 -9.15
N ASN A 482 17.13 2.78 -9.30
CA ASN A 482 17.92 2.95 -10.53
C ASN A 482 17.29 2.20 -11.71
N ASN A 483 17.01 0.90 -11.54
CA ASN A 483 16.43 0.11 -12.62
C ASN A 483 15.03 0.62 -13.02
N ASN A 484 14.20 1.06 -12.07
CA ASN A 484 12.91 1.69 -12.41
C ASN A 484 13.06 3.00 -13.21
N ALA A 485 14.09 3.80 -12.96
CA ALA A 485 14.38 4.98 -13.77
C ALA A 485 14.74 4.59 -15.22
N VAL A 486 15.59 3.57 -15.38
CA VAL A 486 15.98 3.04 -16.70
C VAL A 486 14.79 2.42 -17.43
N VAL A 487 14.00 1.58 -16.76
CA VAL A 487 12.79 0.96 -17.34
C VAL A 487 11.81 2.00 -17.84
N ARG A 488 11.63 3.13 -17.13
CA ARG A 488 10.80 4.24 -17.62
C ARG A 488 11.33 4.85 -18.92
N ALA A 489 12.64 5.05 -19.03
CA ALA A 489 13.27 5.55 -20.25
C ALA A 489 13.16 4.54 -21.41
N VAL A 490 13.35 3.25 -21.13
CA VAL A 490 13.16 2.17 -22.11
C VAL A 490 11.72 2.11 -22.59
N ASN A 491 10.75 2.13 -21.67
CA ASN A 491 9.33 2.12 -22.01
C ASN A 491 8.96 3.33 -22.87
N PHE A 492 9.46 4.53 -22.52
CA PHE A 492 9.29 5.70 -23.37
C PHE A 492 9.82 5.47 -24.79
N GLY A 493 11.03 4.91 -24.92
CA GLY A 493 11.60 4.53 -26.22
C GLY A 493 10.76 3.50 -26.97
N ILE A 494 10.24 2.48 -26.29
CA ILE A 494 9.33 1.47 -26.86
C ILE A 494 8.04 2.14 -27.37
N PHE A 495 7.43 3.03 -26.60
CA PHE A 495 6.20 3.72 -27.01
C PHE A 495 6.42 4.61 -28.23
N VAL A 496 7.51 5.38 -28.25
CA VAL A 496 7.89 6.21 -29.41
C VAL A 496 8.19 5.33 -30.63
N GLY A 497 8.91 4.22 -30.44
CA GLY A 497 9.19 3.25 -31.50
C GLY A 497 7.94 2.57 -32.05
N ALA A 498 6.99 2.22 -31.18
CA ALA A 498 5.69 1.68 -31.57
C ALA A 498 4.88 2.70 -32.39
N LEU A 499 4.84 3.97 -31.96
CA LEU A 499 4.21 5.05 -32.72
C LEU A 499 4.88 5.25 -34.09
N ALA A 500 6.21 5.26 -34.14
CA ALA A 500 6.97 5.39 -35.39
C ALA A 500 6.72 4.21 -36.34
N THR A 501 6.64 2.98 -35.82
CA THR A 501 6.30 1.79 -36.61
C THR A 501 4.86 1.86 -37.11
N ALA A 502 3.91 2.29 -36.27
CA ALA A 502 2.53 2.49 -36.67
C ALA A 502 2.39 3.56 -37.76
N LEU A 503 3.14 4.67 -37.66
CA LEU A 503 3.23 5.71 -38.68
C LEU A 503 3.82 5.19 -39.99
N ARG A 504 4.90 4.40 -39.95
CA ARG A 504 5.48 3.77 -41.16
C ARG A 504 4.49 2.84 -41.86
N VAL A 505 3.76 2.05 -41.08
CA VAL A 505 2.68 1.19 -41.59
C VAL A 505 1.54 2.05 -42.18
N TRP A 506 1.20 3.18 -41.55
CA TRP A 506 0.13 4.07 -42.00
C TRP A 506 0.45 4.82 -43.28
N LEU A 507 1.63 5.42 -43.35
CA LEU A 507 2.16 6.09 -44.53
C LEU A 507 2.65 5.07 -45.58
N SER A 508 2.64 3.78 -45.22
CA SER A 508 3.02 2.67 -46.07
C SER A 508 4.46 2.74 -46.61
N MET A 509 5.36 3.31 -45.82
CA MET A 509 6.77 3.54 -46.16
C MET A 509 7.59 2.25 -46.32
N ASP A 510 7.15 1.14 -45.72
CA ASP A 510 7.82 -0.17 -45.82
C ASP A 510 7.74 -0.81 -47.22
N ARG A 511 7.07 -0.17 -48.19
CA ARG A 511 7.05 -0.62 -49.59
C ARG A 511 8.33 -0.32 -50.36
N ALA A 512 9.12 0.69 -49.96
CA ALA A 512 10.33 1.07 -50.70
C ALA A 512 11.42 -0.02 -50.63
N ALA A 513 11.50 -0.74 -49.51
CA ALA A 513 12.47 -1.82 -49.35
C ALA A 513 12.16 -3.06 -50.22
N MET A 514 10.87 -3.39 -50.42
CA MET A 514 10.47 -4.58 -51.17
C MET A 514 10.49 -4.42 -52.70
N ARG A 515 10.60 -3.19 -53.24
CA ARG A 515 10.68 -2.95 -54.69
C ARG A 515 12.11 -2.98 -55.25
N SER A 516 13.13 -3.17 -54.41
CA SER A 516 14.54 -3.20 -54.83
C SER A 516 15.08 -4.61 -55.09
N VAL A 517 14.20 -5.62 -55.11
CA VAL A 517 14.52 -7.05 -55.34
C VAL A 517 13.78 -7.61 -56.58
N GLU A 518 13.07 -6.76 -57.32
CA GLU A 518 12.63 -7.02 -58.70
C GLU A 518 13.45 -6.12 -59.63
#